data_AF-A0A2D6KWL5-F1
#
_entry.id   AF-A0A2D6KWL5-F1
#
_cell.length_a   1.000
_cell.length_b   1.000
_cell.length_c   1.000
_cell.angle_alpha   90.00
_cell.angle_beta   90.00
_cell.angle_gamma   90.00
#
_symmetry.space_group_name_H-M   'P 1'
#
loop_
_entity.id
_entity.type
_entity.pdbx_description
1 polymer ?
#
loop_
_entity_poly.entity_id
_entity_poly.type
_entity_poly.pdbx_seq_one_letter_code
_entity_poly.pdbx_strand_id
1 'polypeptide(L)'
;MNNKQRSNKKGNVKMIRRLRIRTKEELILEIKRLSKEDKRYLNYSFLRNIKRNDLLFEAVKHFGGWRKTVEAAGFRPIQKGWDKKEIINELIEIKNNLGFVPTRQKLRDLKRNDLEKAATRHFGSWNKALNAADLKPNKKTDWTKEETIYELKKFSKEIGHTPSIRELKENNKYNLLNSGLKFFSTYNNFLKAAGLEFILEMNKWSQSKIIDELKEIQNYLGRTPRRTELAAMKKYDLINAAETYFSSWSEALISAELVPNPDILEDDKTWREWEDLIFDFLSNNKINYEKKKYIKKVGYPDIYIPSNEKIIEIKINCSENSVKKDIKKYLPYCKRLEIWYLFGKPFGILSNKVTFVGPNKIRDFIKDNPDLLVRFDNIKNKYGGKLK
;
A
#
# COMPACT_ATOMS: atom_id res chain seq x y z
N MET A 1 -9.07 -44.80 25.21
CA MET A 1 -10.50 -44.39 25.28
C MET A 1 -10.56 -42.88 25.43
N ASN A 2 -11.02 -42.15 24.42
CA ASN A 2 -11.29 -40.71 24.60
C ASN A 2 -12.53 -40.33 23.78
N ASN A 3 -13.61 -40.08 24.52
CA ASN A 3 -14.95 -39.79 24.03
C ASN A 3 -15.00 -38.43 23.32
N LYS A 4 -15.07 -38.44 21.99
CA LYS A 4 -15.56 -37.27 21.23
C LYS A 4 -17.08 -37.21 21.36
N GLN A 5 -17.56 -36.39 22.28
CA GLN A 5 -18.93 -35.89 22.29
C GLN A 5 -19.21 -35.20 20.94
N ARG A 6 -19.85 -35.92 20.02
CA ARG A 6 -20.50 -35.32 18.85
C ARG A 6 -21.73 -34.58 19.36
N SER A 7 -21.66 -33.25 19.37
CA SER A 7 -22.78 -32.36 19.62
C SER A 7 -23.92 -32.67 18.65
N ASN A 8 -24.93 -33.38 19.15
CA ASN A 8 -26.14 -33.71 18.42
C ASN A 8 -27.05 -32.47 18.41
N LYS A 9 -26.74 -31.46 17.58
CA LYS A 9 -27.67 -30.36 17.28
C LYS A 9 -28.77 -30.91 16.36
N LYS A 10 -29.68 -31.72 16.94
CA LYS A 10 -31.00 -31.95 16.36
C LYS A 10 -31.73 -30.61 16.41
N GLY A 11 -31.67 -29.86 15.32
CA GLY A 11 -32.50 -28.67 15.15
C GLY A 11 -33.97 -29.09 15.33
N ASN A 12 -34.67 -28.39 16.23
CA ASN A 12 -36.12 -28.49 16.39
C ASN A 12 -36.78 -28.19 15.03
N VAL A 13 -37.12 -29.24 14.27
CA VAL A 13 -38.02 -29.11 13.13
C VAL A 13 -39.41 -28.94 13.76
N LYS A 14 -39.94 -27.72 13.72
CA LYS A 14 -41.35 -27.42 14.06
C LYS A 14 -42.21 -28.50 13.39
N MET A 15 -43.08 -29.16 14.14
CA MET A 15 -44.05 -30.11 13.59
C MET A 15 -45.00 -29.36 12.64
N ILE A 16 -44.62 -29.32 11.37
CA ILE A 16 -45.45 -28.76 10.30
C ILE A 16 -46.64 -29.70 10.13
N ARG A 17 -47.85 -29.16 10.30
CA ARG A 17 -49.11 -29.90 10.16
C ARG A 17 -49.12 -30.60 8.80
N ARG A 18 -49.18 -31.93 8.80
CA ARG A 18 -49.18 -32.74 7.58
C ARG A 18 -50.53 -32.56 6.88
N LEU A 19 -50.54 -31.82 5.77
CA LEU A 19 -51.71 -31.74 4.90
C LEU A 19 -51.84 -33.03 4.12
N ARG A 20 -53.06 -33.56 4.03
CA ARG A 20 -53.36 -34.72 3.20
C ARG A 20 -53.54 -34.23 1.76
N ILE A 21 -52.58 -34.55 0.90
CA ILE A 21 -52.57 -34.18 -0.51
C ILE A 21 -53.43 -35.18 -1.27
N ARG A 22 -54.40 -34.71 -2.06
CA ARG A 22 -55.34 -35.52 -2.84
C ARG A 22 -55.33 -35.16 -4.33
N THR A 23 -54.87 -33.96 -4.67
CA THR A 23 -54.87 -33.40 -6.03
C THR A 23 -53.49 -32.89 -6.46
N LYS A 24 -53.33 -32.64 -7.77
CA LYS A 24 -52.10 -32.08 -8.36
C LYS A 24 -51.83 -30.67 -7.82
N GLU A 25 -52.90 -29.89 -7.65
CA GLU A 25 -52.89 -28.50 -7.22
C GLU A 25 -52.50 -28.36 -5.75
N GLU A 26 -53.03 -29.23 -4.88
CA GLU A 26 -52.65 -29.26 -3.45
C GLU A 26 -51.16 -29.59 -3.26
N LEU A 27 -50.61 -30.49 -4.08
CA LEU A 27 -49.18 -30.81 -4.03
C LEU A 27 -48.32 -29.61 -4.42
N ILE A 28 -48.70 -28.89 -5.48
CA ILE A 28 -47.99 -27.66 -5.91
C ILE A 28 -48.05 -26.59 -4.82
N LEU A 29 -49.23 -26.37 -4.22
CA LEU A 29 -49.41 -25.38 -3.16
C LEU A 29 -48.58 -25.72 -1.92
N GLU A 30 -48.55 -26.98 -1.51
CA GLU A 30 -47.73 -27.41 -0.37
C GLU A 30 -46.23 -27.26 -0.64
N ILE A 31 -45.76 -27.56 -1.85
CA ILE A 31 -44.36 -27.33 -2.25
C ILE A 31 -44.00 -25.85 -2.24
N LYS A 32 -44.88 -24.98 -2.77
CA LYS A 32 -44.71 -23.53 -2.71
C LYS A 32 -44.69 -23.02 -1.27
N ARG A 33 -45.51 -23.58 -0.38
CA ARG A 33 -45.53 -23.22 1.04
C ARG A 33 -44.25 -23.65 1.76
N LEU A 34 -43.85 -24.91 1.63
CA LEU A 34 -42.65 -25.47 2.25
C LEU A 34 -41.36 -24.80 1.76
N SER A 35 -41.28 -24.46 0.47
CA SER A 35 -40.10 -23.77 -0.09
C SER A 35 -39.94 -22.33 0.39
N LYS A 36 -41.05 -21.65 0.76
CA LYS A 36 -41.01 -20.35 1.45
C LYS A 36 -40.41 -20.47 2.85
N GLU A 37 -40.68 -21.56 3.55
CA GLU A 37 -40.09 -21.84 4.87
C GLU A 37 -38.60 -22.23 4.75
N ASP A 38 -38.28 -23.16 3.84
CA ASP A 38 -36.91 -23.58 3.58
C ASP A 38 -36.77 -24.16 2.16
N LYS A 39 -35.91 -23.56 1.34
CA LYS A 39 -35.66 -24.04 -0.03
C LYS A 39 -35.13 -25.49 -0.08
N ARG A 40 -34.62 -26.05 1.02
CA ARG A 40 -34.23 -27.47 1.10
C ARG A 40 -35.40 -28.43 0.85
N TYR A 41 -36.65 -28.03 1.07
CA TYR A 41 -37.82 -28.86 0.74
C TYR A 41 -37.96 -29.16 -0.76
N LEU A 42 -37.30 -28.39 -1.63
CA LEU A 42 -37.24 -28.69 -3.07
C LEU A 42 -36.27 -29.84 -3.39
N ASN A 43 -35.46 -30.29 -2.42
CA ASN A 43 -34.45 -31.33 -2.61
C ASN A 43 -35.01 -32.72 -2.26
N TYR A 44 -35.02 -33.61 -3.25
CA TYR A 44 -35.43 -35.01 -3.10
C TYR A 44 -34.75 -35.71 -1.90
N SER A 45 -33.43 -35.59 -1.78
CA SER A 45 -32.67 -36.26 -0.72
C SER A 45 -32.97 -35.69 0.66
N PHE A 46 -33.26 -34.39 0.73
CA PHE A 46 -33.68 -33.76 1.99
C PHE A 46 -35.03 -34.31 2.44
N LEU A 47 -36.03 -34.36 1.55
CA LEU A 47 -37.35 -34.91 1.85
C LEU A 47 -37.29 -36.36 2.30
N ARG A 48 -36.47 -37.18 1.63
CA ARG A 48 -36.22 -38.56 2.01
C ARG A 48 -35.64 -38.65 3.43
N ASN A 49 -34.67 -37.80 3.77
CA ASN A 49 -34.02 -37.78 5.08
C ASN A 49 -34.96 -37.35 6.21
N ILE A 50 -35.84 -36.36 5.96
CA ILE A 50 -36.86 -35.94 6.94
C ILE A 50 -38.13 -36.82 6.90
N LYS A 51 -38.08 -37.95 6.18
CA LYS A 51 -39.15 -38.94 6.04
C LYS A 51 -40.47 -38.37 5.50
N ARG A 52 -40.41 -37.37 4.61
CA ARG A 52 -41.56 -36.85 3.85
C ARG A 52 -41.82 -37.68 2.59
N ASN A 53 -41.90 -39.01 2.76
CA ASN A 53 -42.16 -39.94 1.66
C ASN A 53 -43.58 -39.79 1.10
N ASP A 54 -44.51 -39.23 1.88
CA ASP A 54 -45.85 -38.81 1.45
C ASP A 54 -45.77 -37.88 0.23
N LEU A 55 -44.92 -36.85 0.29
CA LEU A 55 -44.74 -35.92 -0.82
C LEU A 55 -44.10 -36.57 -2.04
N LEU A 56 -43.13 -37.47 -1.80
CA LEU A 56 -42.42 -38.16 -2.88
C LEU A 56 -43.35 -39.13 -3.62
N PHE A 57 -44.23 -39.82 -2.90
CA PHE A 57 -45.24 -40.71 -3.48
C PHE A 57 -46.25 -39.92 -4.33
N GLU A 58 -46.83 -38.85 -3.78
CA GLU A 58 -47.78 -38.02 -4.51
C GLU A 58 -47.14 -37.35 -5.74
N ALA A 59 -45.86 -36.96 -5.65
CA ALA A 59 -45.10 -36.45 -6.80
C ALA A 59 -44.94 -37.47 -7.92
N VAL A 60 -44.70 -38.74 -7.59
CA VAL A 60 -44.66 -39.83 -8.59
C VAL A 60 -46.05 -40.03 -9.20
N LYS A 61 -47.08 -40.14 -8.38
CA LYS A 61 -48.46 -40.38 -8.81
C LYS A 61 -49.02 -39.28 -9.72
N HIS A 62 -48.78 -38.01 -9.38
CA HIS A 62 -49.43 -36.88 -10.04
C HIS A 62 -48.62 -36.27 -11.20
N PHE A 63 -47.28 -36.32 -11.12
CA PHE A 63 -46.39 -35.65 -12.07
C PHE A 63 -45.33 -36.59 -12.67
N GLY A 64 -45.29 -37.87 -12.27
CA GLY A 64 -44.28 -38.81 -12.74
C GLY A 64 -42.90 -38.58 -12.12
N GLY A 65 -42.82 -37.91 -10.97
CA GLY A 65 -41.62 -37.80 -10.15
C GLY A 65 -41.35 -36.41 -9.56
N TRP A 66 -40.40 -36.35 -8.63
CA TRP A 66 -40.11 -35.14 -7.86
C TRP A 66 -39.61 -33.98 -8.73
N ARG A 67 -38.77 -34.24 -9.74
CA ARG A 67 -38.24 -33.18 -10.61
C ARG A 67 -39.36 -32.46 -11.38
N LYS A 68 -40.24 -33.23 -12.03
CA LYS A 68 -41.41 -32.70 -12.76
C LYS A 68 -42.37 -31.95 -11.84
N THR A 69 -42.51 -32.42 -10.61
CA THR A 69 -43.33 -31.74 -9.59
C THR A 69 -42.75 -30.37 -9.20
N VAL A 70 -41.43 -30.30 -8.98
CA VAL A 70 -40.72 -29.05 -8.66
C VAL A 70 -40.80 -28.06 -9.83
N GLU A 71 -40.67 -28.53 -11.07
CA GLU A 71 -40.87 -27.73 -12.29
C GLU A 71 -42.31 -27.21 -12.40
N ALA A 72 -43.31 -28.08 -12.21
CA ALA A 72 -44.72 -27.69 -12.22
C ALA A 72 -45.08 -26.69 -11.12
N ALA A 73 -44.37 -26.73 -9.98
CA ALA A 73 -44.49 -25.75 -8.92
C ALA A 73 -43.80 -24.41 -9.21
N GLY A 74 -43.14 -24.27 -10.37
CA GLY A 74 -42.45 -23.06 -10.80
C GLY A 74 -41.04 -22.92 -10.23
N PHE A 75 -40.43 -24.01 -9.77
CA PHE A 75 -39.07 -24.01 -9.21
C PHE A 75 -38.10 -24.79 -10.09
N ARG A 76 -36.82 -24.41 -10.04
CA ARG A 76 -35.74 -25.15 -10.71
C ARG A 76 -35.36 -26.40 -9.90
N PRO A 77 -35.37 -27.62 -10.48
CA PRO A 77 -34.95 -28.83 -9.78
C PRO A 77 -33.47 -28.78 -9.40
N ILE A 78 -33.16 -29.09 -8.15
CA ILE A 78 -31.78 -29.03 -7.61
C ILE A 78 -30.84 -30.03 -8.31
N GLN A 79 -31.37 -31.16 -8.82
CA GLN A 79 -30.59 -32.16 -9.55
C GLN A 79 -30.46 -31.84 -11.06
N LYS A 80 -31.09 -30.79 -11.57
CA LYS A 80 -30.93 -30.36 -12.96
C LYS A 80 -29.59 -29.62 -13.08
N GLY A 81 -28.68 -30.17 -13.88
CA GLY A 81 -27.44 -29.49 -14.25
C GLY A 81 -27.75 -28.13 -14.88
N TRP A 82 -26.87 -27.15 -14.68
CA TRP A 82 -27.01 -25.85 -15.34
C TRP A 82 -26.66 -25.96 -16.82
N ASP A 83 -27.41 -25.26 -17.67
CA ASP A 83 -26.97 -24.95 -19.03
C ASP A 83 -26.65 -23.46 -19.19
N LYS A 84 -26.02 -23.09 -20.31
CA LYS A 84 -25.60 -21.70 -20.56
C LYS A 84 -26.78 -20.73 -20.60
N LYS A 85 -27.93 -21.13 -21.15
CA LYS A 85 -29.12 -20.27 -21.30
C LYS A 85 -29.80 -20.03 -19.97
N GLU A 86 -29.93 -21.06 -19.15
CA GLU A 86 -30.45 -20.97 -17.78
C GLU A 86 -29.60 -20.04 -16.91
N ILE A 87 -28.27 -20.15 -17.00
CA ILE A 87 -27.36 -19.26 -16.27
C ILE A 87 -27.59 -17.81 -16.69
N ILE A 88 -27.64 -17.52 -18.00
CA ILE A 88 -27.83 -16.16 -18.52
C ILE A 88 -29.16 -15.57 -18.02
N ASN A 89 -30.26 -16.29 -18.17
CA ASN A 89 -31.58 -15.81 -17.77
C ASN A 89 -31.65 -15.49 -16.26
N GLU A 90 -31.06 -16.36 -15.44
CA GLU A 90 -31.03 -16.16 -14.00
C GLU A 90 -30.19 -14.94 -13.59
N LEU A 91 -29.06 -14.70 -14.26
CA LEU A 91 -28.24 -13.51 -14.01
C LEU A 91 -28.99 -12.22 -14.32
N ILE A 92 -29.74 -12.21 -15.44
CA ILE A 92 -30.59 -11.09 -15.84
C ILE A 92 -31.72 -10.87 -14.84
N GLU A 93 -32.39 -11.94 -14.40
CA GLU A 93 -33.47 -11.87 -13.42
C GLU A 93 -32.98 -11.32 -12.07
N ILE A 94 -31.85 -11.82 -11.56
CA ILE A 94 -31.26 -11.31 -10.32
C ILE A 94 -30.88 -9.84 -10.47
N LYS A 95 -30.29 -9.44 -11.61
CA LYS A 95 -29.96 -8.04 -11.88
C LYS A 95 -31.21 -7.16 -11.90
N ASN A 96 -32.30 -7.61 -12.52
CA ASN A 96 -33.56 -6.86 -12.56
C ASN A 96 -34.19 -6.74 -11.16
N ASN A 97 -34.14 -7.80 -10.36
CA ASN A 97 -34.66 -7.81 -8.99
C ASN A 97 -33.83 -6.94 -8.03
N LEU A 98 -32.52 -6.85 -8.23
CA LEU A 98 -31.62 -6.06 -7.38
C LEU A 98 -31.45 -4.61 -7.85
N GLY A 99 -31.73 -4.31 -9.12
CA GLY A 99 -31.41 -3.04 -9.76
C GLY A 99 -29.94 -2.86 -10.14
N PHE A 100 -29.08 -3.82 -9.82
CA PHE A 100 -27.64 -3.79 -10.13
C PHE A 100 -27.10 -5.20 -10.44
N VAL A 101 -25.96 -5.26 -11.15
CA VAL A 101 -25.29 -6.53 -11.47
C VAL A 101 -24.78 -7.18 -10.17
N PRO A 102 -25.19 -8.40 -9.82
CA PRO A 102 -24.84 -9.01 -8.54
C PRO A 102 -23.33 -9.22 -8.42
N THR A 103 -22.75 -8.84 -7.27
CA THR A 103 -21.38 -9.24 -6.91
C THR A 103 -21.36 -10.71 -6.45
N ARG A 104 -20.19 -11.35 -6.48
CA ARG A 104 -20.03 -12.72 -5.92
C ARG A 104 -20.43 -12.77 -4.44
N GLN A 105 -20.15 -11.72 -3.68
CA GLN A 105 -20.58 -11.63 -2.29
C GLN A 105 -22.10 -11.56 -2.19
N LYS A 106 -22.75 -10.73 -3.03
CA LYS A 106 -24.22 -10.62 -3.03
C LYS A 106 -24.89 -11.97 -3.36
N LEU A 107 -24.32 -12.77 -4.25
CA LEU A 107 -24.82 -14.13 -4.52
C LEU A 107 -24.64 -15.08 -3.34
N ARG A 108 -23.55 -14.96 -2.58
CA ARG A 108 -23.38 -15.72 -1.32
C ARG A 108 -24.48 -15.36 -0.32
N ASP A 109 -24.77 -14.07 -0.18
CA ASP A 109 -25.83 -13.58 0.73
C ASP A 109 -27.22 -14.08 0.29
N LEU A 110 -27.47 -14.13 -1.02
CA LEU A 110 -28.68 -14.73 -1.60
C LEU A 110 -28.69 -16.27 -1.60
N LYS A 111 -27.66 -16.91 -1.06
CA LYS A 111 -27.45 -18.37 -1.06
C LYS A 111 -27.43 -18.98 -2.46
N ARG A 112 -26.97 -18.22 -3.47
CA ARG A 112 -26.84 -18.60 -4.90
C ARG A 112 -25.41 -18.96 -5.31
N ASN A 113 -24.72 -19.68 -4.42
CA ASN A 113 -23.37 -20.19 -4.70
C ASN A 113 -23.36 -21.23 -5.83
N ASP A 114 -24.49 -21.89 -6.06
CA ASP A 114 -24.70 -22.81 -7.16
C ASP A 114 -24.59 -22.10 -8.53
N LEU A 115 -25.19 -20.92 -8.67
CA LEU A 115 -25.16 -20.13 -9.90
C LEU A 115 -23.75 -19.60 -10.19
N GLU A 116 -23.03 -19.10 -9.18
CA GLU A 116 -21.65 -18.59 -9.36
C GLU A 116 -20.68 -19.69 -9.85
N LYS A 117 -20.78 -20.88 -9.25
CA LYS A 117 -19.99 -22.04 -9.68
C LYS A 117 -20.37 -22.51 -11.07
N ALA A 118 -21.67 -22.56 -11.37
CA ALA A 118 -22.17 -22.94 -12.69
C ALA A 118 -21.71 -21.97 -13.78
N ALA A 119 -21.88 -20.66 -13.56
CA ALA A 119 -21.42 -19.61 -14.46
C ALA A 119 -19.92 -19.73 -14.76
N THR A 120 -19.09 -19.89 -13.72
CA THR A 120 -17.65 -20.06 -13.90
C THR A 120 -17.32 -21.33 -14.70
N ARG A 121 -17.99 -22.46 -14.40
CA ARG A 121 -17.75 -23.73 -15.10
C ARG A 121 -18.14 -23.69 -16.57
N HIS A 122 -19.30 -23.10 -16.91
CA HIS A 122 -19.85 -23.15 -18.26
C HIS A 122 -19.27 -22.09 -19.20
N PHE A 123 -18.82 -20.95 -18.66
CA PHE A 123 -18.29 -19.83 -19.45
C PHE A 123 -16.78 -19.63 -19.27
N GLY A 124 -16.14 -20.41 -18.40
CA GLY A 124 -14.72 -20.33 -18.07
C GLY A 124 -14.37 -19.24 -17.05
N SER A 125 -15.17 -18.18 -16.94
CA SER A 125 -15.05 -17.18 -15.88
C SER A 125 -16.40 -16.55 -15.55
N TRP A 126 -16.51 -16.00 -14.34
CA TRP A 126 -17.68 -15.22 -13.92
C TRP A 126 -17.94 -14.01 -14.84
N ASN A 127 -16.88 -13.32 -15.25
CA ASN A 127 -17.00 -12.15 -16.11
C ASN A 127 -17.43 -12.52 -17.53
N LYS A 128 -16.97 -13.66 -18.06
CA LYS A 128 -17.47 -14.20 -19.33
C LYS A 128 -18.95 -14.56 -19.26
N ALA A 129 -19.42 -15.08 -18.13
CA ALA A 129 -20.84 -15.35 -17.92
C ALA A 129 -21.67 -14.05 -17.86
N LEU A 130 -21.17 -13.01 -17.18
CA LEU A 130 -21.81 -11.69 -17.16
C LEU A 130 -21.85 -11.06 -18.56
N ASN A 131 -20.74 -11.10 -19.31
CA ASN A 131 -20.70 -10.60 -20.69
C ASN A 131 -21.65 -11.36 -21.61
N ALA A 132 -21.76 -12.69 -21.48
CA ALA A 132 -22.72 -13.49 -22.24
C ALA A 132 -24.18 -13.18 -21.90
N ALA A 133 -24.44 -12.58 -20.73
CA ALA A 133 -25.74 -12.08 -20.31
C ALA A 133 -25.93 -10.58 -20.60
N ASP A 134 -25.01 -9.96 -21.36
CA ASP A 134 -24.97 -8.52 -21.63
C ASP A 134 -24.96 -7.64 -20.36
N LEU A 135 -24.34 -8.16 -19.29
CA LEU A 135 -24.17 -7.46 -18.02
C LEU A 135 -22.72 -7.00 -17.88
N LYS A 136 -22.52 -5.70 -17.63
CA LYS A 136 -21.17 -5.15 -17.39
C LYS A 136 -20.60 -5.70 -16.07
N PRO A 137 -19.43 -6.36 -16.09
CA PRO A 137 -18.81 -6.84 -14.86
C PRO A 137 -18.44 -5.72 -13.89
N ASN A 138 -18.72 -5.92 -12.59
CA ASN A 138 -18.40 -4.96 -11.53
C ASN A 138 -16.89 -4.66 -11.40
N LYS A 139 -16.04 -5.56 -11.89
CA LYS A 139 -14.59 -5.35 -12.03
C LYS A 139 -14.15 -5.95 -13.36
N LYS A 140 -13.57 -5.13 -14.25
CA LYS A 140 -13.00 -5.60 -15.53
C LYS A 140 -11.69 -6.34 -15.23
N THR A 141 -11.71 -7.68 -15.34
CA THR A 141 -10.52 -8.55 -15.20
C THR A 141 -10.00 -9.07 -16.53
N ASP A 142 -10.85 -9.03 -17.56
CA ASP A 142 -10.57 -9.63 -18.87
C ASP A 142 -10.16 -8.50 -19.82
N TRP A 143 -8.98 -7.95 -19.57
CA TRP A 143 -8.35 -6.94 -20.42
C TRP A 143 -7.68 -7.60 -21.60
N THR A 144 -7.79 -7.04 -22.81
CA THR A 144 -6.91 -7.40 -23.93
C THR A 144 -5.63 -6.57 -23.92
N LYS A 145 -4.62 -6.99 -24.69
CA LYS A 145 -3.37 -6.25 -24.84
C LYS A 145 -3.61 -4.85 -25.42
N GLU A 146 -4.51 -4.75 -26.40
CA GLU A 146 -4.89 -3.52 -27.11
C GLU A 146 -5.67 -2.57 -26.21
N GLU A 147 -6.66 -3.09 -25.47
CA GLU A 147 -7.43 -2.29 -24.50
C GLU A 147 -6.54 -1.75 -23.39
N THR A 148 -5.58 -2.56 -22.93
CA THR A 148 -4.61 -2.17 -21.90
C THR A 148 -3.75 -1.01 -22.37
N ILE A 149 -3.30 -1.02 -23.62
CA ILE A 149 -2.57 0.12 -24.23
C ILE A 149 -3.48 1.34 -24.36
N TYR A 150 -4.71 1.16 -24.86
CA TYR A 150 -5.64 2.26 -25.09
C TYR A 150 -5.96 3.03 -23.80
N GLU A 151 -6.26 2.32 -22.71
CA GLU A 151 -6.61 2.96 -21.43
C GLU A 151 -5.41 3.67 -20.79
N LEU A 152 -4.19 3.16 -20.99
CA LEU A 152 -2.98 3.87 -20.55
C LEU A 152 -2.76 5.17 -21.33
N LYS A 153 -2.93 5.14 -22.67
CA LYS A 153 -2.86 6.35 -23.51
C LYS A 153 -3.92 7.37 -23.12
N LYS A 154 -5.15 6.91 -22.89
CA LYS A 154 -6.27 7.76 -22.47
C LYS A 154 -5.96 8.43 -21.13
N PHE A 155 -5.50 7.66 -20.13
CA PHE A 155 -5.15 8.21 -18.83
C PHE A 155 -3.97 9.19 -18.90
N SER A 156 -2.95 8.90 -19.71
CA SER A 156 -1.85 9.84 -19.98
C SER A 156 -2.36 11.18 -20.55
N LYS A 157 -3.30 11.12 -21.49
CA LYS A 157 -3.94 12.32 -22.06
C LYS A 157 -4.77 13.10 -21.02
N GLU A 158 -5.44 12.38 -20.11
CA GLU A 158 -6.25 12.99 -19.03
C GLU A 158 -5.38 13.79 -18.05
N ILE A 159 -4.19 13.29 -17.70
CA ILE A 159 -3.28 13.95 -16.74
C ILE A 159 -2.22 14.85 -17.40
N GLY A 160 -2.11 14.81 -18.73
CA GLY A 160 -1.21 15.68 -19.51
C GLY A 160 0.27 15.25 -19.52
N HIS A 161 0.60 14.08 -18.98
CA HIS A 161 1.96 13.53 -18.99
C HIS A 161 1.93 12.00 -18.86
N THR A 162 3.07 11.33 -19.05
CA THR A 162 3.17 9.89 -18.84
C THR A 162 2.86 9.55 -17.37
N PRO A 163 1.90 8.66 -17.08
CA PRO A 163 1.52 8.32 -15.71
C PRO A 163 2.56 7.46 -15.02
N SER A 164 2.89 7.78 -13.78
CA SER A 164 3.69 6.92 -12.90
C SER A 164 2.85 5.77 -12.31
N ILE A 165 3.53 4.73 -11.80
CA ILE A 165 2.87 3.65 -11.05
C ILE A 165 2.11 4.21 -9.84
N ARG A 166 2.66 5.24 -9.18
CA ARG A 166 2.03 5.88 -8.02
C ARG A 166 0.72 6.55 -8.40
N GLU A 167 0.70 7.33 -9.47
CA GLU A 167 -0.50 8.03 -9.94
C GLU A 167 -1.58 7.06 -10.41
N LEU A 168 -1.20 5.93 -11.04
CA LEU A 168 -2.16 4.86 -11.34
C LEU A 168 -2.80 4.30 -10.07
N LYS A 169 -2.04 4.13 -8.97
CA LYS A 169 -2.59 3.64 -7.69
C LYS A 169 -3.48 4.68 -7.03
N GLU A 170 -3.03 5.93 -6.95
CA GLU A 170 -3.79 7.05 -6.35
C GLU A 170 -5.12 7.30 -7.09
N ASN A 171 -5.15 7.06 -8.41
CA ASN A 171 -6.36 7.15 -9.23
C ASN A 171 -7.15 5.82 -9.34
N ASN A 172 -6.89 4.86 -8.44
CA ASN A 172 -7.57 3.56 -8.39
C ASN A 172 -7.49 2.72 -9.69
N LYS A 173 -6.48 2.93 -10.53
CA LYS A 173 -6.25 2.22 -11.81
C LYS A 173 -5.46 0.90 -11.63
N TYR A 174 -5.65 0.20 -10.51
CA TYR A 174 -4.93 -1.05 -10.20
C TYR A 174 -5.10 -2.14 -11.28
N ASN A 175 -6.29 -2.25 -11.87
CA ASN A 175 -6.54 -3.24 -12.91
C ASN A 175 -5.75 -2.95 -14.19
N LEU A 176 -5.58 -1.66 -14.54
CA LEU A 176 -4.79 -1.23 -15.68
C LEU A 176 -3.31 -1.54 -15.45
N LEU A 177 -2.79 -1.21 -14.26
CA LEU A 177 -1.41 -1.53 -13.87
C LEU A 177 -1.15 -3.05 -13.91
N ASN A 178 -2.02 -3.84 -13.29
CA ASN A 178 -1.87 -5.30 -13.25
C ASN A 178 -1.97 -5.93 -14.64
N SER A 179 -2.87 -5.43 -15.50
CA SER A 179 -2.98 -5.87 -16.88
C SER A 179 -1.71 -5.52 -17.68
N GLY A 180 -1.20 -4.31 -17.51
CA GLY A 180 0.04 -3.86 -18.15
C GLY A 180 1.23 -4.74 -17.78
N LEU A 181 1.42 -5.00 -16.49
CA LEU A 181 2.49 -5.89 -16.01
C LEU A 181 2.31 -7.33 -16.51
N LYS A 182 1.07 -7.82 -16.62
CA LYS A 182 0.78 -9.15 -17.16
C LYS A 182 1.14 -9.27 -18.65
N PHE A 183 0.81 -8.29 -19.48
CA PHE A 183 0.99 -8.38 -20.94
C PHE A 183 2.37 -7.93 -21.44
N PHE A 184 3.05 -7.08 -20.67
CA PHE A 184 4.30 -6.44 -21.10
C PHE A 184 5.48 -6.71 -20.15
N SER A 185 5.25 -7.48 -19.08
CA SER A 185 6.20 -7.90 -18.04
C SER A 185 6.71 -6.76 -17.15
N THR A 186 7.12 -5.64 -17.75
CA THR A 186 7.62 -4.45 -17.04
C THR A 186 6.77 -3.23 -17.36
N TYR A 187 6.75 -2.26 -16.45
CA TYR A 187 6.02 -1.01 -16.68
C TYR A 187 6.61 -0.21 -17.86
N ASN A 188 7.93 -0.24 -18.03
CA ASN A 188 8.58 0.39 -19.18
C ASN A 188 8.15 -0.22 -20.50
N ASN A 189 8.13 -1.55 -20.63
CA ASN A 189 7.63 -2.19 -21.85
C ASN A 189 6.16 -1.84 -22.11
N PHE A 190 5.37 -1.66 -21.05
CA PHE A 190 4.00 -1.22 -21.18
C PHE A 190 3.90 0.23 -21.71
N LEU A 191 4.70 1.16 -21.15
CA LEU A 191 4.83 2.54 -21.67
C LEU A 191 5.28 2.56 -23.14
N LYS A 192 6.30 1.75 -23.49
CA LYS A 192 6.81 1.60 -24.86
C LYS A 192 5.73 1.13 -25.82
N ALA A 193 4.98 0.09 -25.45
CA ALA A 193 3.87 -0.41 -26.26
C ALA A 193 2.75 0.61 -26.43
N ALA A 194 2.60 1.51 -25.45
CA ALA A 194 1.69 2.65 -25.53
C ALA A 194 2.28 3.88 -26.24
N GLY A 195 3.51 3.82 -26.76
CA GLY A 195 4.17 4.97 -27.39
C GLY A 195 4.32 6.16 -26.45
N LEU A 196 4.40 5.90 -25.14
CA LEU A 196 4.64 6.92 -24.12
C LEU A 196 6.12 6.91 -23.75
N GLU A 197 6.66 8.10 -23.44
CA GLU A 197 8.04 8.24 -22.98
C GLU A 197 8.27 7.44 -21.70
N PHE A 198 9.43 6.79 -21.59
CA PHE A 198 9.79 6.09 -20.36
C PHE A 198 9.95 7.11 -19.23
N ILE A 199 9.30 6.85 -18.09
CA ILE A 199 9.56 7.63 -16.86
C ILE A 199 10.96 7.31 -16.33
N LEU A 200 11.48 6.10 -16.62
CA LEU A 200 12.81 5.64 -16.26
C LEU A 200 13.43 4.82 -17.39
N GLU A 201 14.35 5.39 -18.15
CA GLU A 201 15.24 4.60 -19.01
C GLU A 201 16.32 3.94 -18.16
N MET A 202 16.08 2.74 -17.62
CA MET A 202 17.13 2.01 -16.88
C MET A 202 18.38 1.77 -17.74
N ASN A 203 18.22 1.59 -19.06
CA ASN A 203 19.35 1.39 -19.98
C ASN A 203 20.16 2.67 -20.24
N LYS A 204 19.64 3.85 -19.87
CA LYS A 204 20.37 5.12 -19.95
C LYS A 204 21.42 5.22 -18.84
N TRP A 205 21.20 4.54 -17.71
CA TRP A 205 21.95 4.74 -16.47
C TRP A 205 22.85 3.54 -16.15
N SER A 206 24.10 3.85 -15.84
CA SER A 206 25.07 2.95 -15.20
C SER A 206 25.55 3.59 -13.91
N GLN A 207 26.16 2.83 -13.01
CA GLN A 207 26.76 3.40 -11.79
C GLN A 207 27.73 4.53 -12.12
N SER A 208 28.57 4.37 -13.17
CA SER A 208 29.48 5.41 -13.65
C SER A 208 28.75 6.66 -14.11
N LYS A 209 27.72 6.53 -14.94
CA LYS A 209 26.98 7.69 -15.45
C LYS A 209 26.24 8.45 -14.36
N ILE A 210 25.70 7.73 -13.37
CA ILE A 210 25.07 8.36 -12.20
C ILE A 210 26.12 9.16 -11.43
N ILE A 211 27.32 8.60 -11.22
CA ILE A 211 28.44 9.29 -10.56
C ILE A 211 28.86 10.55 -11.33
N ASP A 212 29.05 10.43 -12.65
CA ASP A 212 29.48 11.54 -13.50
C ASP A 212 28.47 12.70 -13.47
N GLU A 213 27.17 12.38 -13.62
CA GLU A 213 26.10 13.38 -13.55
C GLU A 213 26.02 14.06 -12.17
N LEU A 214 26.19 13.30 -11.08
CA LEU A 214 26.23 13.86 -9.73
C LEU A 214 27.42 14.82 -9.54
N LYS A 215 28.59 14.50 -10.09
CA LYS A 215 29.79 15.37 -10.07
C LYS A 215 29.58 16.63 -10.90
N GLU A 216 29.00 16.53 -12.09
CA GLU A 216 28.68 17.70 -12.93
C GLU A 216 27.71 18.66 -12.21
N ILE A 217 26.67 18.12 -11.59
CA ILE A 217 25.71 18.93 -10.83
C ILE A 217 26.38 19.54 -9.59
N GLN A 218 27.26 18.80 -8.90
CA GLN A 218 28.01 19.37 -7.79
C GLN A 218 28.91 20.53 -8.24
N ASN A 219 29.59 20.40 -9.38
CA ASN A 219 30.40 21.48 -9.95
C ASN A 219 29.54 22.70 -10.28
N TYR A 220 28.35 22.50 -10.86
CA TYR A 220 27.40 23.57 -11.16
C TYR A 220 26.87 24.27 -9.89
N LEU A 221 26.55 23.51 -8.84
CA LEU A 221 26.01 24.05 -7.58
C LEU A 221 27.08 24.54 -6.59
N GLY A 222 28.35 24.19 -6.81
CA GLY A 222 29.44 24.41 -5.85
C GLY A 222 29.36 23.57 -4.57
N ARG A 223 28.41 22.63 -4.47
CA ARG A 223 28.17 21.76 -3.29
C ARG A 223 27.36 20.52 -3.66
N THR A 224 27.32 19.51 -2.76
CA THR A 224 26.54 18.28 -2.98
C THR A 224 25.05 18.60 -3.25
N PRO A 225 24.46 18.09 -4.35
CA PRO A 225 23.06 18.32 -4.67
C PRO A 225 22.09 17.67 -3.67
N ARG A 226 21.04 18.40 -3.28
CA ARG A 226 19.93 17.82 -2.50
C ARG A 226 18.89 17.18 -3.42
N ARG A 227 18.17 16.18 -2.93
CA ARG A 227 17.08 15.51 -3.68
C ARG A 227 16.00 16.49 -4.13
N THR A 228 15.64 17.45 -3.28
CA THR A 228 14.63 18.48 -3.62
C THR A 228 15.09 19.42 -4.72
N GLU A 229 16.39 19.69 -4.81
CA GLU A 229 16.99 20.53 -5.86
C GLU A 229 17.01 19.80 -7.20
N LEU A 230 17.41 18.52 -7.19
CA LEU A 230 17.34 17.66 -8.37
C LEU A 230 15.90 17.52 -8.88
N ALA A 231 14.93 17.37 -7.98
CA ALA A 231 13.51 17.36 -8.33
C ALA A 231 13.08 18.69 -8.96
N ALA A 232 13.46 19.84 -8.39
CA ALA A 232 13.17 21.15 -8.97
C ALA A 232 13.83 21.37 -10.35
N MET A 233 15.01 20.78 -10.56
CA MET A 233 15.71 20.73 -11.86
C MET A 233 15.14 19.67 -12.83
N LYS A 234 14.03 19.01 -12.47
CA LYS A 234 13.39 17.92 -13.23
C LYS A 234 14.29 16.70 -13.48
N LYS A 235 15.33 16.49 -12.67
CA LYS A 235 16.27 15.35 -12.72
C LYS A 235 15.73 14.14 -11.93
N TYR A 236 14.45 13.83 -12.09
CA TYR A 236 13.78 12.72 -11.38
C TYR A 236 14.33 11.35 -11.80
N ASP A 237 14.76 11.22 -13.04
CA ASP A 237 15.36 10.01 -13.60
C ASP A 237 16.69 9.67 -12.91
N LEU A 238 17.55 10.68 -12.66
CA LEU A 238 18.80 10.52 -11.91
C LEU A 238 18.54 10.08 -10.46
N ILE A 239 17.56 10.68 -9.78
CA ILE A 239 17.22 10.33 -8.38
C ILE A 239 16.82 8.86 -8.28
N ASN A 240 15.88 8.44 -9.13
CA ASN A 240 15.37 7.07 -9.15
C ASN A 240 16.46 6.07 -9.61
N ALA A 241 17.30 6.45 -10.58
CA ALA A 241 18.42 5.62 -11.01
C ALA A 241 19.43 5.41 -9.87
N ALA A 242 19.78 6.46 -9.13
CA ALA A 242 20.67 6.35 -7.99
C ALA A 242 20.09 5.44 -6.88
N GLU A 243 18.80 5.54 -6.58
CA GLU A 243 18.13 4.65 -5.62
C GLU A 243 18.07 3.18 -6.07
N THR A 244 18.15 2.94 -7.38
CA THR A 244 18.07 1.59 -7.95
C THR A 244 19.45 0.92 -8.05
N TYR A 245 20.47 1.67 -8.45
CA TYR A 245 21.82 1.15 -8.72
C TYR A 245 22.77 1.20 -7.52
N PHE A 246 22.39 1.92 -6.46
CA PHE A 246 23.13 2.01 -5.20
C PHE A 246 22.25 1.56 -4.05
N SER A 247 22.86 1.01 -2.99
CA SER A 247 22.15 0.54 -1.80
C SER A 247 21.44 1.67 -1.03
N SER A 248 21.85 2.92 -1.26
CA SER A 248 21.20 4.13 -0.76
C SER A 248 21.64 5.36 -1.55
N TRP A 249 20.93 6.48 -1.36
CA TRP A 249 21.34 7.78 -1.94
C TRP A 249 22.65 8.31 -1.38
N SER A 250 22.86 8.14 -0.07
CA SER A 250 24.15 8.38 0.55
C SER A 250 25.26 7.57 -0.11
N GLU A 251 25.02 6.30 -0.45
CA GLU A 251 26.00 5.46 -1.16
C GLU A 251 26.30 5.96 -2.58
N ALA A 252 25.29 6.43 -3.31
CA ALA A 252 25.47 7.04 -4.62
C ALA A 252 26.34 8.31 -4.55
N LEU A 253 26.12 9.15 -3.54
CA LEU A 253 26.92 10.34 -3.28
C LEU A 253 28.36 9.97 -2.88
N ILE A 254 28.55 9.00 -1.97
CA ILE A 254 29.88 8.51 -1.56
C ILE A 254 30.65 7.94 -2.74
N SER A 255 29.99 7.13 -3.58
CA SER A 255 30.58 6.56 -4.79
C SER A 255 30.99 7.63 -5.80
N ALA A 256 30.32 8.78 -5.78
CA ALA A 256 30.69 9.96 -6.55
C ALA A 256 31.75 10.84 -5.87
N GLU A 257 32.36 10.38 -4.77
CA GLU A 257 33.28 11.15 -3.92
C GLU A 257 32.66 12.43 -3.35
N LEU A 258 31.33 12.50 -3.33
CA LEU A 258 30.57 13.59 -2.75
C LEU A 258 30.26 13.28 -1.29
N VAL A 259 30.14 14.32 -0.49
CA VAL A 259 29.74 14.16 0.91
C VAL A 259 28.23 14.11 1.00
N PRO A 260 27.64 13.01 1.51
CA PRO A 260 26.20 12.90 1.64
C PRO A 260 25.62 14.07 2.40
N ASN A 261 24.52 14.62 1.88
CA ASN A 261 23.65 15.43 2.71
C ASN A 261 23.15 14.54 3.87
N PRO A 262 23.08 15.06 5.11
CA PRO A 262 22.61 14.25 6.24
C PRO A 262 21.18 13.76 5.96
N ASP A 263 21.07 12.48 5.56
CA ASP A 263 19.80 11.80 5.39
C ASP A 263 19.21 11.56 6.79
N ILE A 264 18.09 12.23 7.13
CA ILE A 264 16.97 11.81 8.01
C ILE A 264 16.21 13.06 8.48
N LEU A 265 15.02 13.29 7.89
CA LEU A 265 13.72 13.63 8.50
C LEU A 265 12.83 14.36 7.49
N GLU A 266 11.61 13.87 7.30
CA GLU A 266 10.49 14.47 6.56
C GLU A 266 10.00 15.82 7.15
N ASP A 267 10.87 16.58 7.83
CA ASP A 267 10.59 17.95 8.24
C ASP A 267 11.89 18.77 8.34
N ASP A 268 12.51 18.97 7.18
CA ASP A 268 13.76 19.70 6.90
C ASP A 268 13.83 21.10 7.56
N LYS A 269 12.67 21.67 7.95
CA LYS A 269 12.63 22.97 8.62
C LYS A 269 13.22 22.94 10.04
N THR A 270 12.92 21.91 10.83
CA THR A 270 13.26 21.91 12.28
C THR A 270 14.73 21.58 12.55
N TRP A 271 15.32 20.69 11.74
CA TRP A 271 16.76 20.41 11.80
C TRP A 271 17.59 21.64 11.42
N ARG A 272 17.20 22.33 10.34
CA ARG A 272 17.85 23.58 9.92
C ARG A 272 17.67 24.68 10.96
N GLU A 273 16.46 24.86 11.49
CA GLU A 273 16.19 25.81 12.58
C GLU A 273 17.10 25.55 13.79
N TRP A 274 17.41 24.28 14.09
CA TRP A 274 18.34 23.89 15.14
C TRP A 274 19.81 24.24 14.81
N GLU A 275 20.30 23.85 13.63
CA GLU A 275 21.66 24.23 13.18
C GLU A 275 21.83 25.75 13.14
N ASP A 276 20.86 26.46 12.56
CA ASP A 276 20.84 27.91 12.41
C ASP A 276 20.86 28.61 13.78
N LEU A 277 20.11 28.11 14.77
CA LEU A 277 20.16 28.65 16.13
C LEU A 277 21.57 28.57 16.73
N ILE A 278 22.27 27.45 16.52
CA ILE A 278 23.66 27.31 16.99
C ILE A 278 24.59 28.25 16.24
N PHE A 279 24.45 28.37 14.92
CA PHE A 279 25.25 29.29 14.11
C PHE A 279 25.01 30.76 14.52
N ASP A 280 23.77 31.14 14.78
CA ASP A 280 23.41 32.49 15.21
C ASP A 280 23.93 32.76 16.62
N PHE A 281 23.87 31.78 17.52
CA PHE A 281 24.53 31.87 18.82
C PHE A 281 26.03 32.14 18.69
N LEU A 282 26.74 31.36 17.86
CA LEU A 282 28.18 31.55 17.65
C LEU A 282 28.50 32.92 17.06
N SER A 283 27.71 33.34 16.07
CA SER A 283 27.90 34.62 15.37
C SER A 283 27.60 35.81 16.28
N ASN A 284 26.52 35.76 17.07
CA ASN A 284 26.14 36.80 18.04
C ASN A 284 27.19 36.96 19.15
N ASN A 285 27.86 35.87 19.51
CA ASN A 285 28.97 35.87 20.48
C ASN A 285 30.34 36.14 19.83
N LYS A 286 30.37 36.49 18.53
CA LYS A 286 31.59 36.79 17.76
C LYS A 286 32.64 35.67 17.84
N ILE A 287 32.18 34.42 17.95
CA ILE A 287 33.06 33.26 17.92
C ILE A 287 33.48 33.06 16.46
N ASN A 288 34.79 32.94 16.20
CA ASN A 288 35.29 32.62 14.87
C ASN A 288 35.17 31.12 14.61
N TYR A 289 34.34 30.74 13.62
CA TYR A 289 34.08 29.33 13.28
C TYR A 289 33.96 29.13 11.77
N GLU A 290 34.29 27.92 11.32
CA GLU A 290 34.18 27.50 9.94
C GLU A 290 33.05 26.45 9.84
N LYS A 291 32.00 26.78 9.07
CA LYS A 291 30.84 25.91 8.82
C LYS A 291 31.21 24.81 7.85
N LYS A 292 30.97 23.55 8.21
CA LYS A 292 31.11 22.39 7.29
C LYS A 292 32.41 22.48 6.48
N LYS A 293 33.53 22.74 7.17
CA LYS A 293 34.85 22.81 6.54
C LYS A 293 35.38 21.40 6.32
N TYR A 294 35.88 21.12 5.13
CA TYR A 294 36.58 19.88 4.89
C TYR A 294 37.90 19.83 5.68
N ILE A 295 38.06 18.79 6.49
CA ILE A 295 39.32 18.43 7.13
C ILE A 295 39.81 17.13 6.47
N LYS A 296 41.00 17.19 5.85
CA LYS A 296 41.59 16.06 5.11
C LYS A 296 41.71 14.82 5.98
N LYS A 297 41.24 13.66 5.47
CA LYS A 297 41.12 12.36 6.18
C LYS A 297 40.03 12.28 7.26
N VAL A 298 39.31 13.36 7.53
CA VAL A 298 38.30 13.44 8.61
C VAL A 298 36.90 13.65 8.02
N GLY A 299 36.76 14.52 7.01
CA GLY A 299 35.49 14.88 6.41
C GLY A 299 35.01 16.26 6.90
N TYR A 300 33.69 16.43 6.98
CA TYR A 300 33.03 17.71 7.22
C TYR A 300 32.37 17.70 8.61
N PRO A 301 33.05 18.17 9.67
CA PRO A 301 32.36 18.47 10.93
C PRO A 301 31.34 19.58 10.73
N ASP A 302 30.26 19.60 11.52
CA ASP A 302 29.26 20.68 11.43
C ASP A 302 29.90 22.06 11.67
N ILE A 303 30.74 22.15 12.70
CA ILE A 303 31.45 23.37 13.08
C ILE A 303 32.90 23.02 13.45
N TYR A 304 33.83 23.80 12.93
CA TYR A 304 35.22 23.82 13.38
C TYR A 304 35.59 25.20 13.94
N ILE A 305 36.21 25.24 15.11
CA ILE A 305 36.70 26.46 15.76
C ILE A 305 38.24 26.42 15.72
N PRO A 306 38.89 27.20 14.85
CA PRO A 306 40.34 27.11 14.63
C PRO A 306 41.18 27.48 15.85
N SER A 307 40.74 28.46 16.64
CA SER A 307 41.54 29.03 17.75
C SER A 307 41.96 28.02 18.81
N ASN A 308 41.20 26.93 18.97
CA ASN A 308 41.53 25.85 19.90
C ASN A 308 41.34 24.46 19.29
N GLU A 309 41.36 24.36 17.95
CA GLU A 309 41.19 23.10 17.20
C GLU A 309 40.00 22.29 17.73
N LYS A 310 38.88 22.96 17.96
CA LYS A 310 37.67 22.35 18.51
C LYS A 310 36.70 22.01 17.39
N ILE A 311 36.15 20.80 17.46
CA ILE A 311 35.04 20.37 16.62
C ILE A 311 33.76 20.37 17.46
N ILE A 312 32.69 20.94 16.90
CA ILE A 312 31.34 20.81 17.44
C ILE A 312 30.50 20.03 16.43
N GLU A 313 29.90 18.94 16.89
CA GLU A 313 28.88 18.18 16.14
C GLU A 313 27.50 18.50 16.73
N ILE A 314 26.58 18.86 15.85
CA ILE A 314 25.21 19.23 16.19
C ILE A 314 24.33 18.00 16.01
N LYS A 315 23.54 17.63 17.02
CA LYS A 315 22.60 16.51 16.95
C LYS A 315 21.23 16.92 17.47
N ILE A 316 20.17 16.63 16.74
CA ILE A 316 18.82 16.82 17.28
C ILE A 316 18.55 15.82 18.41
N ASN A 317 19.05 14.59 18.28
CA ASN A 317 18.89 13.54 19.30
C ASN A 317 20.23 12.87 19.60
N CYS A 318 20.59 12.78 20.88
CA CYS A 318 21.83 12.19 21.37
C CYS A 318 21.68 10.65 21.45
N SER A 319 21.79 9.98 20.30
CA SER A 319 21.78 8.51 20.23
C SER A 319 23.18 7.91 20.37
N GLU A 320 23.30 6.81 21.10
CA GLU A 320 24.58 6.17 21.39
C GLU A 320 25.37 5.78 20.14
N ASN A 321 24.69 5.15 19.18
CA ASN A 321 25.33 4.68 17.95
C ASN A 321 25.82 5.83 17.05
N SER A 322 25.09 6.95 16.95
CA SER A 322 25.53 8.10 16.16
C SER A 322 26.73 8.76 16.81
N VAL A 323 26.62 9.07 18.10
CA VAL A 323 27.67 9.78 18.84
C VAL A 323 28.97 8.97 18.89
N LYS A 324 28.91 7.64 19.07
CA LYS A 324 30.11 6.78 19.03
C LYS A 324 30.83 6.88 17.68
N LYS A 325 30.08 6.97 16.57
CA LYS A 325 30.67 7.14 15.23
C LYS A 325 31.39 8.49 15.12
N ASP A 326 30.76 9.56 15.57
CA ASP A 326 31.34 10.91 15.51
C ASP A 326 32.58 11.03 16.40
N ILE A 327 32.56 10.45 17.59
CA ILE A 327 33.73 10.39 18.47
C ILE A 327 34.87 9.63 17.80
N LYS A 328 34.61 8.43 17.25
CA LYS A 328 35.63 7.65 16.54
C LYS A 328 36.21 8.43 15.35
N LYS A 329 35.37 9.20 14.66
CA LYS A 329 35.72 9.96 13.46
C LYS A 329 36.52 11.22 13.76
N TYR A 330 36.09 12.04 14.71
CA TYR A 330 36.62 13.39 14.91
C TYR A 330 37.62 13.52 16.05
N LEU A 331 37.49 12.71 17.11
CA LEU A 331 38.34 12.83 18.30
C LEU A 331 39.86 12.77 18.01
N PRO A 332 40.35 11.97 17.04
CA PRO A 332 41.77 11.97 16.69
C PRO A 332 42.30 13.27 16.06
N TYR A 333 41.40 14.14 15.59
CA TYR A 333 41.74 15.30 14.74
C TYR A 333 41.33 16.64 15.36
N CYS A 334 40.99 16.65 16.65
CA CYS A 334 40.66 17.86 17.38
C CYS A 334 41.26 17.81 18.78
N LYS A 335 41.55 18.98 19.35
CA LYS A 335 41.92 19.08 20.77
C LYS A 335 40.70 18.88 21.67
N ARG A 336 39.52 19.30 21.19
CA ARG A 336 38.24 19.19 21.88
C ARG A 336 37.14 18.77 20.91
N LEU A 337 36.35 17.77 21.30
CA LEU A 337 35.12 17.41 20.60
C LEU A 337 33.92 17.73 21.50
N GLU A 338 33.01 18.57 21.02
CA GLU A 338 31.76 18.85 21.70
C GLU A 338 30.58 18.30 20.90
N ILE A 339 29.67 17.60 21.58
CA ILE A 339 28.42 17.11 21.00
C ILE A 339 27.30 17.99 21.56
N TRP A 340 26.73 18.82 20.71
CA TRP A 340 25.66 19.76 21.05
C TRP A 340 24.33 19.15 20.66
N TYR A 341 23.47 18.88 21.65
CA TYR A 341 22.23 18.15 21.40
C TYR A 341 21.00 18.76 22.04
N LEU A 342 19.85 18.55 21.37
CA LEU A 342 18.56 19.08 21.82
C LEU A 342 17.75 18.06 22.64
N PHE A 343 17.75 16.78 22.25
CA PHE A 343 17.04 15.69 22.92
C PHE A 343 17.94 14.51 23.26
N GLY A 344 17.49 13.68 24.21
CA GLY A 344 18.23 12.52 24.68
C GLY A 344 19.11 12.81 25.90
N LYS A 345 19.98 11.85 26.23
CA LYS A 345 20.91 11.94 27.36
C LYS A 345 22.29 11.45 26.92
N PRO A 346 23.38 12.00 27.48
CA PRO A 346 24.71 11.50 27.22
C PRO A 346 24.87 10.11 27.85
N PHE A 347 25.80 9.32 27.33
CA PHE A 347 26.08 7.96 27.79
C PHE A 347 27.58 7.82 28.05
N GLY A 348 27.93 7.30 29.24
CA GLY A 348 29.29 6.94 29.64
C GLY A 348 30.34 8.06 29.67
N ILE A 349 31.51 7.76 30.25
CA ILE A 349 32.69 8.63 30.19
C ILE A 349 33.54 8.17 29.01
N LEU A 350 33.57 8.95 27.93
CA LEU A 350 34.17 8.52 26.65
C LEU A 350 35.62 9.01 26.46
N SER A 351 35.98 10.18 26.99
CA SER A 351 37.35 10.75 27.00
C SER A 351 37.34 12.10 27.71
N ASN A 352 38.46 12.51 28.33
CA ASN A 352 38.62 13.87 28.87
C ASN A 352 38.60 14.96 27.78
N LYS A 353 38.70 14.59 26.49
CA LYS A 353 38.61 15.48 25.32
C LYS A 353 37.19 15.65 24.77
N VAL A 354 36.22 14.83 25.20
CA VAL A 354 34.82 14.91 24.73
C VAL A 354 33.95 15.66 25.74
N THR A 355 33.03 16.50 25.26
CA THR A 355 32.02 17.15 26.12
C THR A 355 30.66 17.11 25.48
N PHE A 356 29.66 16.82 26.32
CA PHE A 356 28.26 16.85 25.95
C PHE A 356 27.65 18.19 26.39
N VAL A 357 27.10 18.93 25.44
CA VAL A 357 26.40 20.18 25.68
C VAL A 357 24.92 19.93 25.42
N GLY A 358 24.16 19.72 26.50
CA GLY A 358 22.75 19.40 26.45
C GLY A 358 21.82 20.61 26.49
N PRO A 359 20.49 20.40 26.37
CA PRO A 359 19.52 21.46 26.17
C PRO A 359 19.49 22.50 27.29
N ASN A 360 19.73 22.11 28.54
CA ASN A 360 19.76 23.06 29.66
C ASN A 360 20.96 24.01 29.53
N LYS A 361 22.14 23.46 29.22
CA LYS A 361 23.36 24.25 29.04
C LYS A 361 23.28 25.16 27.82
N ILE A 362 22.67 24.70 26.72
CA ILE A 362 22.41 25.54 25.55
C ILE A 362 21.43 26.65 25.89
N ARG A 363 20.34 26.36 26.63
CA ARG A 363 19.42 27.39 27.10
C ARG A 363 20.15 28.44 27.95
N ASP A 364 21.04 28.02 28.83
CA ASP A 364 21.85 28.93 29.65
C ASP A 364 22.78 29.81 28.81
N PHE A 365 23.36 29.26 27.73
CA PHE A 365 24.21 30.02 26.81
C PHE A 365 23.46 31.13 26.07
N ILE A 366 22.17 30.94 25.80
CA ILE A 366 21.33 31.88 25.04
C ILE A 366 20.37 32.69 25.93
N LYS A 367 20.43 32.54 27.25
CA LYS A 367 19.44 33.12 28.19
C LYS A 367 19.32 34.64 28.09
N ASP A 368 20.43 35.32 27.78
CA ASP A 368 20.51 36.78 27.68
C ASP A 368 20.17 37.28 26.26
N ASN A 369 19.77 36.39 25.36
CA ASN A 369 19.32 36.71 24.00
C ASN A 369 17.86 36.27 23.80
N PRO A 370 16.89 37.18 23.98
CA PRO A 370 15.46 36.83 23.92
C PRO A 370 15.02 36.18 22.61
N ASP A 371 15.57 36.59 21.46
CA ASP A 371 15.23 36.02 20.15
C ASP A 371 15.66 34.54 20.07
N LEU A 372 16.92 34.26 20.42
CA LEU A 372 17.42 32.89 20.44
C LEU A 372 16.66 32.02 21.44
N LEU A 373 16.27 32.58 22.59
CA LEU A 373 15.50 31.85 23.60
C LEU A 373 14.11 31.44 23.10
N VAL A 374 13.39 32.36 22.43
CA VAL A 374 12.08 32.07 21.82
C VAL A 374 12.21 31.03 20.71
N ARG A 375 13.22 31.16 19.85
CA ARG A 375 13.50 30.17 18.79
C ARG A 375 13.81 28.80 19.37
N PHE A 376 14.62 28.73 20.42
CA PHE A 376 14.93 27.48 21.11
C PHE A 376 13.67 26.79 21.65
N ASP A 377 12.80 27.53 22.34
CA ASP A 377 11.56 26.99 22.90
C ASP A 377 10.60 26.51 21.80
N ASN A 378 10.49 27.25 20.70
CA ASN A 378 9.69 26.84 19.53
C ASN A 378 10.19 25.54 18.91
N ILE A 379 11.50 25.42 18.68
CA ILE A 379 12.12 24.20 18.13
C ILE A 379 11.88 23.02 19.08
N LYS A 380 12.08 23.23 20.39
CA LYS A 380 11.91 22.19 21.42
C LYS A 380 10.46 21.70 21.50
N ASN A 381 9.48 22.59 21.42
CA ASN A 381 8.06 22.24 21.47
C ASN A 381 7.59 21.52 20.20
N LYS A 382 7.95 22.05 19.02
CA LYS A 382 7.59 21.48 17.71
C LYS A 382 8.10 20.05 17.55
N TYR A 383 9.34 19.79 17.99
CA TYR A 383 9.95 18.48 17.85
C TYR A 383 9.62 17.53 19.01
N GLY A 384 9.49 18.05 20.24
CA GLY A 384 9.09 17.27 21.41
C GLY A 384 7.68 16.67 21.30
N GLY A 385 6.76 17.32 20.57
CA GLY A 385 5.44 16.77 20.25
C GLY A 385 5.47 15.58 19.29
N LYS A 386 6.54 15.41 18.50
CA LYS A 386 6.69 14.30 17.53
C LYS A 386 7.36 13.05 18.10
N LEU A 387 7.98 13.18 19.28
CA LEU A 387 8.65 12.08 19.99
C LEU A 387 7.74 11.40 21.04
N LYS A 388 6.49 11.87 21.18
CA LYS A 388 5.49 11.33 22.11
C LYS A 388 4.62 10.26 21.47
#